data_AF-A0A3L7XN53-F1
#
_entry.id   AF-A0A3L7XN53-F1
#
_cell.length_a   1.000
_cell.length_b   1.000
_cell.length_c   1.000
_cell.angle_alpha   90.00
_cell.angle_beta   90.00
_cell.angle_gamma   90.00
#
_symmetry.space_group_name_H-M   'P 1'
#
loop_
_entity.id
_entity.type
_entity.pdbx_description
1 polymer ?
#
loop_
_entity_poly.entity_id
_entity_poly.type
_entity_poly.pdbx_seq_one_letter_code
_entity_poly.pdbx_strand_id
1 'polypeptide(L)' 'MLLGMSRLEPLLEEFLIALVLMTVLAVIVALLFWWVTGQSPWPYVVIAEIGAFGWGTAMLALASPRNRRR' A
#
# COMPACT_ATOMS: atom_id res chain seq x y z
N MET A 1 -3.83 -18.83 25.32
CA MET A 1 -4.13 -18.65 23.88
C MET A 1 -4.32 -17.16 23.55
N LEU A 2 -3.37 -16.30 23.96
CA LEU A 2 -3.47 -14.82 23.90
C LEU A 2 -2.18 -14.12 23.42
N LEU A 3 -1.17 -14.86 22.96
CA LEU A 3 0.13 -14.32 22.55
C LEU A 3 0.23 -13.94 21.05
N GLY A 4 -0.84 -14.19 20.28
CA GLY A 4 -0.86 -13.96 18.82
C GLY A 4 -1.37 -12.59 18.38
N MET A 5 -2.18 -11.91 19.22
CA MET A 5 -2.78 -10.61 18.89
C MET A 5 -1.75 -9.47 18.98
N SER A 6 -0.88 -9.50 19.99
CA SER A 6 0.09 -8.44 20.25
C SER A 6 1.20 -8.28 19.20
N ARG A 7 1.36 -9.24 18.26
CA ARG A 7 2.27 -9.08 17.10
C ARG A 7 1.57 -8.55 15.85
N LEU A 8 0.26 -8.73 15.74
CA LEU A 8 -0.53 -8.21 14.62
C LEU A 8 -0.69 -6.69 14.75
N GLU A 9 -0.88 -6.19 15.97
CA GLU A 9 -0.97 -4.75 16.25
C GLU A 9 0.25 -3.93 15.79
N PRO A 10 1.51 -4.27 16.14
CA PRO A 10 2.67 -3.51 15.70
C PRO A 10 2.92 -3.59 14.19
N LEU A 11 2.68 -4.75 13.56
CA LEU A 11 2.80 -4.88 12.10
C LEU A 11 1.72 -4.07 11.37
N LEU A 12 0.50 -4.02 11.92
CA LEU A 12 -0.59 -3.20 11.40
C LEU A 12 -0.30 -1.71 11.60
N GLU A 13 0.29 -1.32 12.72
CA GLU A 13 0.69 0.04 13.02
C GLU A 13 1.79 0.53 12.06
N GLU A 14 2.84 -0.28 11.86
CA GLU A 14 3.88 0.00 10.85
C GLU A 14 3.29 0.09 9.44
N PHE A 15 2.37 -0.81 9.09
CA PHE A 15 1.69 -0.79 7.80
C PHE A 15 0.83 0.46 7.61
N LEU A 16 0.09 0.89 8.64
CA LEU A 16 -0.71 2.12 8.60
C LEU A 16 0.18 3.35 8.44
N ILE A 17 1.30 3.42 9.17
CA ILE A 17 2.27 4.51 9.04
C ILE A 17 2.85 4.54 7.62
N ALA A 18 3.27 3.38 7.10
CA ALA A 18 3.81 3.27 5.74
C ALA A 18 2.76 3.66 4.69
N LEU A 19 1.51 3.24 4.86
CA LEU A 19 0.40 3.58 3.97
C LEU A 19 0.18 5.09 3.95
N VAL A 20 0.06 5.73 5.12
CA VAL A 20 -0.15 7.18 5.22
C VAL A 20 1.02 7.94 4.59
N LEU A 21 2.26 7.56 4.87
CA LEU A 21 3.44 8.20 4.30
C LEU A 21 3.47 8.08 2.77
N MET A 22 3.17 6.90 2.23
CA MET A 22 3.13 6.67 0.79
C MET A 22 1.99 7.43 0.12
N THR A 23 0.82 7.54 0.74
CA THR A 23 -0.29 8.35 0.24
C THR A 23 0.10 9.83 0.19
N VAL A 24 0.71 10.37 1.25
CA VAL A 24 1.18 11.77 1.28
C VAL A 24 2.21 12.01 0.17
N LEU A 25 3.18 11.10 0.01
CA LEU A 25 4.19 11.20 -1.04
C LEU A 25 3.55 11.18 -2.44
N ALA A 26 2.59 10.27 -2.68
CA ALA A 26 1.89 10.18 -3.96
C ALA A 26 1.13 11.48 -4.29
N VAL A 27 0.45 12.09 -3.30
CA VAL A 27 -0.23 13.38 -3.47
C VAL A 27 0.75 14.48 -3.82
N ILE A 28 1.88 14.58 -3.12
CA ILE A 28 2.92 15.58 -3.40
C ILE A 28 3.43 15.43 -4.84
N VAL A 29 3.77 14.21 -5.26
CA VAL A 29 4.27 13.94 -6.61
C VAL A 29 3.20 14.27 -7.67
N ALA A 30 1.94 13.91 -7.42
CA ALA A 30 0.84 14.22 -8.34
C ALA A 30 0.63 15.74 -8.50
N LEU A 31 0.68 16.50 -7.41
CA LEU A 31 0.56 17.96 -7.44
C LEU A 31 1.73 18.61 -8.16
N LEU A 32 2.97 18.15 -7.92
CA LEU A 32 4.16 18.64 -8.62
C LEU A 32 4.09 18.33 -10.12
N PHE A 33 3.67 17.12 -10.49
CA PHE A 33 3.48 16.74 -11.88
C PHE A 33 2.46 17.63 -12.56
N TRP A 34 1.30 17.87 -11.93
CA TRP A 34 0.28 18.78 -12.46
C TRP A 34 0.87 20.17 -12.64
N TRP A 35 1.53 20.71 -11.62
CA TRP A 35 2.12 22.04 -11.67
C TRP A 35 3.11 22.21 -12.82
N VAL A 36 3.96 21.21 -13.06
CA VAL A 36 5.02 21.28 -14.08
C VAL A 36 4.47 21.03 -15.49
N THR A 37 3.55 20.10 -15.66
CA THR A 37 3.09 19.66 -16.99
C THR A 37 1.81 20.34 -17.45
N GLY A 38 1.04 20.93 -16.53
CA GLY A 38 -0.32 21.43 -16.79
C GLY A 38 -1.33 20.33 -17.14
N GLN A 39 -0.92 19.05 -17.13
CA GLN A 39 -1.79 17.92 -17.40
C GLN A 39 -2.32 17.32 -16.11
N SER A 40 -3.54 16.78 -16.21
CA SER A 40 -4.16 16.12 -15.06
C SER A 40 -3.40 14.83 -14.70
N PRO A 41 -2.91 14.67 -13.46
CA PRO A 41 -2.21 13.47 -13.01
C PRO A 41 -3.16 12.29 -12.75
N TRP A 42 -4.46 12.55 -12.62
CA TRP A 42 -5.45 11.58 -12.18
C TRP A 42 -5.48 10.25 -12.97
N PRO A 43 -5.36 10.23 -14.32
CA PRO A 43 -5.30 8.96 -15.06
C PRO A 43 -4.10 8.11 -14.64
N TYR A 44 -2.95 8.73 -14.38
CA TYR A 44 -1.74 8.04 -13.94
C TYR A 44 -1.85 7.58 -12.49
N VAL A 45 -2.48 8.37 -11.62
CA VAL A 45 -2.76 7.98 -10.23
C VAL A 45 -3.67 6.76 -10.19
N VAL A 46 -4.74 6.73 -10.98
CA VAL A 46 -5.65 5.56 -11.05
C VAL A 46 -4.93 4.32 -11.58
N ILE A 47 -4.10 4.45 -12.62
CA ILE A 47 -3.27 3.33 -13.12
C ILE A 47 -2.30 2.84 -12.04
N ALA A 48 -1.66 3.75 -11.32
CA ALA A 48 -0.74 3.42 -10.24
C ALA A 48 -1.45 2.71 -9.08
N GLU A 49 -2.66 3.16 -8.68
CA GLU A 49 -3.47 2.49 -7.67
C GLU A 49 -3.87 1.09 -8.11
N ILE A 50 -4.39 0.92 -9.34
CA ILE A 50 -4.78 -0.40 -9.85
C ILE A 50 -3.57 -1.35 -9.87
N GLY A 51 -2.40 -0.85 -10.31
CA GLY A 51 -1.15 -1.62 -10.28
C GLY A 51 -0.69 -1.98 -8.87
N ALA A 52 -0.76 -1.03 -7.94
CA ALA A 52 -0.38 -1.22 -6.55
C ALA A 52 -1.32 -2.19 -5.82
N PHE A 53 -2.63 -2.11 -6.05
CA PHE A 53 -3.61 -3.06 -5.51
C PHE A 53 -3.43 -4.46 -6.11
N GLY A 54 -3.20 -4.56 -7.43
CA GLY A 54 -2.92 -5.83 -8.09
C GLY A 54 -1.65 -6.51 -7.55
N TRP A 55 -0.58 -5.74 -7.36
CA TRP A 55 0.67 -6.26 -6.81
C TRP A 55 0.56 -6.55 -5.30
N GLY A 56 -0.11 -5.68 -4.55
CA GLY A 56 -0.33 -5.84 -3.12
C GLY A 56 -1.14 -7.09 -2.79
N THR A 57 -2.20 -7.37 -3.56
CA THR A 57 -2.98 -8.61 -3.42
C THR A 57 -2.16 -9.85 -3.76
N ALA A 58 -1.33 -9.81 -4.81
CA ALA A 58 -0.43 -10.92 -5.14
C ALA A 58 0.62 -11.17 -4.03
N MET A 59 1.19 -10.11 -3.47
CA MET A 59 2.15 -10.20 -2.37
C MET A 59 1.51 -10.73 -1.08
N LEU A 60 0.30 -10.28 -0.75
CA LEU A 60 -0.46 -10.82 0.38
C LEU A 60 -0.82 -12.30 0.17
N ALA A 61 -1.15 -12.71 -1.06
CA ALA A 61 -1.40 -14.11 -1.38
C ALA A 61 -0.14 -14.98 -1.24
N LEU A 62 1.03 -14.46 -1.59
CA LEU A 62 2.33 -15.14 -1.43
C LEU A 62 2.80 -15.17 0.03
N ALA A 63 2.55 -14.11 0.79
CA ALA A 63 2.89 -14.01 2.21
C ALA A 63 1.89 -14.76 3.11
N SER A 64 0.71 -15.10 2.59
CA SER A 64 -0.28 -15.90 3.32
C SER A 64 0.33 -17.24 3.71
N PRO A 65 0.33 -17.63 5.00
CA PRO A 65 0.84 -18.92 5.41
C PRO A 65 0.02 -20.02 4.74
N ARG A 66 0.59 -20.64 3.72
CA ARG A 66 -0.01 -21.78 3.03
C ARG A 66 -0.10 -22.92 4.04
N ASN A 67 -1.23 -23.02 4.72
CA ASN A 67 -1.69 -24.09 5.60
C ASN A 67 -0.54 -25.01 6.07
N ARG A 68 0.12 -24.60 7.15
CA ARG A 68 1.10 -25.39 7.92
C ARG A 68 0.37 -26.55 8.63
N ARG A 69 -0.18 -27.47 7.83
CA ARG A 69 -0.75 -28.77 8.22
C ARG A 69 -0.32 -29.82 7.20
N ARG A 70 0.97 -30.12 7.21
CA ARG A 70 1.46 -31.50 7.29
C ARG A 70 2.47 -31.56 8.42
#